data_AF-A0A177NE18-F1
#
_entry.id   AF-A0A177NE18-F1
#
_cell.length_a   1.000
_cell.length_b   1.000
_cell.length_c   1.000
_cell.angle_alpha   90.00
_cell.angle_beta   90.00
_cell.angle_gamma   90.00
#
_symmetry.space_group_name_H-M   'P 1'
#
loop_
_entity.id
_entity.type
_entity.pdbx_description
1 polymer ?
#
loop_
_entity_poly.entity_id
_entity_poly.type
_entity_poly.pdbx_seq_one_letter_code
_entity_poly.pdbx_strand_id
1 'polypeptide(L)'
;MQTLTKTITKTAAMIVFGALLPLGHVAWAESDMKLQEKALKAREMQNMDHSKHAEMEEANQAGGFRGVFYGYLPCEQEGCDGFKMTLSLKQKNNYLLVTQYAKASSREYYDKGKYSWDDASRILTLVSNKNDEKRLFAIKDEGTLVHLNKDGQPMAGDQDDYTLSRSDKAKSREVHIH
;
A
#
# COMPACT_ATOMS: atom_id res chain seq x y z
N MET A 1 -61.59 47.69 1.98
CA MET A 1 -62.46 47.61 3.17
C MET A 1 -63.37 46.41 3.02
N GLN A 2 -63.22 45.40 3.85
CA GLN A 2 -64.31 44.64 4.48
C GLN A 2 -63.68 43.52 5.32
N THR A 3 -63.86 43.67 6.62
CA THR A 3 -63.55 42.76 7.71
C THR A 3 -64.41 41.51 7.62
N LEU A 4 -63.86 40.34 7.97
CA LEU A 4 -64.70 39.29 8.55
C LEU A 4 -63.93 38.45 9.57
N THR A 5 -64.13 38.87 10.82
CA THR A 5 -64.11 38.09 12.04
C THR A 5 -64.77 36.72 11.89
N LYS A 6 -64.19 35.68 12.51
CA LYS A 6 -64.99 34.69 13.24
C LYS A 6 -64.17 33.97 14.31
N THR A 7 -64.62 34.19 15.53
CA THR A 7 -64.23 33.60 16.80
C THR A 7 -65.11 32.39 17.12
N ILE A 8 -64.56 31.44 17.90
CA ILE A 8 -65.25 30.68 18.97
C ILE A 8 -66.21 29.56 18.43
N THR A 9 -66.33 28.31 18.93
CA THR A 9 -66.26 27.72 20.29
C THR A 9 -66.26 26.17 20.19
N LYS A 10 -65.77 25.54 21.27
CA LYS A 10 -66.24 24.30 21.94
C LYS A 10 -65.99 22.92 21.33
N THR A 11 -64.95 22.30 21.87
CA THR A 11 -64.97 21.09 22.72
C THR A 11 -66.19 20.16 22.65
N ALA A 12 -65.95 18.93 22.18
CA ALA A 12 -66.44 17.64 22.68
C ALA A 12 -66.15 16.60 21.57
N ALA A 13 -65.87 15.33 21.79
CA ALA A 13 -65.46 14.50 22.90
C ALA A 13 -65.19 13.12 22.25
N MET A 14 -64.30 12.34 22.88
CA MET A 14 -64.15 10.88 22.73
C MET A 14 -63.62 10.33 21.39
N ILE A 15 -62.30 10.08 21.36
CA ILE A 15 -61.72 8.97 20.59
C ILE A 15 -61.14 8.00 21.61
N VAL A 16 -61.81 6.86 21.82
CA VAL A 16 -61.22 5.69 22.47
C VAL A 16 -61.59 4.43 21.67
N PHE A 17 -60.56 3.94 20.97
CA PHE A 17 -60.15 2.56 20.66
C PHE A 17 -61.16 1.53 20.14
N GLY A 18 -60.80 0.95 18.97
CA GLY A 18 -61.42 -0.27 18.46
C GLY A 18 -60.69 -0.91 17.28
N ALA A 19 -59.46 -1.37 17.51
CA ALA A 19 -58.73 -2.45 16.83
C ALA A 19 -58.92 -2.70 15.30
N LEU A 20 -57.91 -2.33 14.51
CA LEU A 20 -57.45 -3.15 13.38
C LEU A 20 -56.00 -3.58 13.65
N LEU A 21 -55.77 -4.88 13.74
CA LEU A 21 -54.47 -5.52 13.91
C LEU A 21 -53.62 -5.38 12.62
N PRO A 22 -52.43 -4.77 12.65
CA PRO A 22 -51.34 -5.22 11.81
C PRO A 22 -50.71 -6.47 12.45
N LEU A 23 -50.67 -7.56 11.69
CA LEU A 23 -49.93 -8.78 12.01
C LEU A 23 -48.50 -8.40 12.42
N GLY A 24 -48.15 -8.76 13.64
CA GLY A 24 -46.85 -8.50 14.23
C GLY A 24 -45.74 -9.28 13.53
N HIS A 25 -44.98 -8.59 12.70
CA HIS A 25 -43.54 -8.82 12.59
C HIS A 25 -42.84 -7.52 12.98
N VAL A 26 -42.81 -7.22 14.27
CA VAL A 26 -41.78 -6.33 14.80
C VAL A 26 -40.47 -7.12 14.76
N ALA A 27 -39.80 -7.09 13.61
CA ALA A 27 -38.36 -7.30 13.59
C ALA A 27 -37.79 -6.09 14.34
N TRP A 28 -37.57 -6.24 15.64
CA TRP A 28 -36.79 -5.27 16.40
C TRP A 28 -35.40 -5.30 15.78
N ALA A 29 -35.08 -4.26 14.99
CA ALA A 29 -33.74 -4.07 14.47
C ALA A 29 -32.80 -4.14 15.67
N GLU A 30 -31.94 -5.16 15.67
CA GLU A 30 -30.97 -5.34 16.71
C GLU A 30 -30.10 -4.08 16.77
N SER A 31 -29.97 -3.46 17.94
CA SER A 31 -29.21 -2.21 18.06
C SER A 31 -27.79 -2.42 17.57
N ASP A 32 -27.24 -1.44 16.83
CA ASP A 32 -25.88 -1.48 16.28
C ASP A 32 -24.81 -1.94 17.27
N MET A 33 -24.93 -1.55 18.54
CA MET A 33 -24.01 -1.96 19.61
C MET A 33 -23.97 -3.50 19.79
N LYS A 34 -25.12 -4.17 19.72
CA LYS A 34 -25.21 -5.64 19.84
C LYS A 34 -24.67 -6.32 18.59
N LEU A 35 -24.88 -5.73 17.41
CA LEU A 35 -24.31 -6.21 16.15
C LEU A 35 -22.78 -6.09 16.15
N GLN A 36 -22.23 -4.98 16.64
CA GLN A 36 -20.78 -4.79 16.80
C GLN A 36 -20.18 -5.77 17.80
N GLU A 37 -20.82 -5.97 18.95
CA GLU A 37 -20.35 -6.93 19.96
C GLU A 37 -20.38 -8.37 19.43
N LYS A 38 -21.44 -8.76 18.73
CA LYS A 38 -21.54 -10.08 18.08
C LYS A 38 -20.48 -10.26 16.99
N ALA A 39 -20.21 -9.22 16.20
CA ALA A 39 -19.16 -9.24 15.18
C ALA A 39 -17.76 -9.36 15.81
N LEU A 40 -17.51 -8.70 16.94
CA LEU A 40 -16.26 -8.81 17.69
C LEU A 40 -16.08 -10.22 18.26
N LYS A 41 -17.10 -10.75 18.94
CA LYS A 41 -17.08 -12.12 19.49
C LYS A 41 -16.94 -13.19 18.41
N ALA A 42 -17.56 -13.00 17.25
CA ALA A 42 -17.39 -13.91 16.11
C ALA A 42 -15.95 -13.88 15.57
N ARG A 43 -15.28 -12.72 15.59
CA ARG A 43 -13.87 -12.60 15.23
C ARG A 43 -12.93 -13.19 16.27
N GLU A 44 -13.28 -13.14 17.55
CA GLU A 44 -12.52 -13.77 18.65
C GLU A 44 -12.68 -15.29 18.66
N MET A 45 -13.87 -15.82 18.32
CA MET A 45 -14.12 -17.26 18.19
C MET A 45 -13.51 -17.87 16.93
N GLN A 46 -13.23 -17.05 15.91
CA GLN A 46 -12.25 -17.43 14.91
C GLN A 46 -10.88 -17.33 15.58
N ASN A 47 -10.41 -18.47 16.10
CA ASN A 47 -9.00 -18.68 16.40
C ASN A 47 -8.24 -18.46 15.08
N MET A 48 -7.92 -17.20 14.78
CA MET A 48 -7.16 -16.80 13.61
C MET A 48 -5.75 -17.29 13.87
N ASP A 49 -5.53 -18.52 13.44
CA ASP A 49 -4.23 -19.13 13.36
C ASP A 49 -3.39 -18.29 12.39
N HIS A 50 -2.74 -17.26 12.96
CA HIS A 50 -1.81 -16.39 12.24
C HIS A 50 -0.61 -17.17 11.68
N SER A 51 -0.47 -18.45 12.03
CA SER A 51 0.50 -19.38 11.43
C SER A 51 0.33 -19.54 9.92
N LYS A 52 -0.88 -19.33 9.37
CA LYS A 52 -1.07 -19.34 7.90
C LYS A 52 -0.48 -18.11 7.19
N HIS A 53 -0.33 -16.98 7.90
CA HIS A 53 0.45 -15.85 7.38
C HIS A 53 1.95 -16.13 7.48
N ALA A 54 2.39 -16.78 8.55
CA ALA A 54 3.78 -17.22 8.71
C ALA A 54 4.16 -18.28 7.67
N GLU A 55 3.27 -19.19 7.29
CA GLU A 55 3.49 -20.19 6.25
C GLU A 55 3.61 -19.55 4.84
N MET A 56 2.95 -18.40 4.61
CA MET A 56 3.18 -17.59 3.40
C MET A 56 4.52 -16.83 3.43
N GLU A 57 5.01 -16.46 4.62
CA GLU A 57 6.38 -16.00 4.82
C GLU A 57 7.41 -17.14 4.69
N GLU A 58 7.07 -18.37 5.05
CA GLU A 58 7.92 -19.56 4.86
C GLU A 58 7.91 -20.06 3.41
N ALA A 59 6.82 -19.87 2.67
CA ALA A 59 6.79 -20.07 1.21
C ALA A 59 7.65 -19.04 0.44
N ASN A 60 8.15 -17.98 1.10
CA ASN A 60 9.22 -17.13 0.58
C ASN A 60 10.62 -17.77 0.70
N GLN A 61 10.77 -18.91 1.39
CA GLN A 61 12.03 -19.67 1.43
C GLN A 61 12.30 -20.46 0.14
N ALA A 62 11.35 -20.50 -0.81
CA ALA A 62 11.63 -20.96 -2.17
C ALA A 62 12.33 -19.86 -2.99
N GLY A 63 13.60 -19.61 -2.66
CA GLY A 63 14.59 -18.93 -3.50
C GLY A 63 14.38 -17.43 -3.74
N GLY A 64 15.09 -16.60 -2.96
CA GLY A 64 15.69 -15.38 -3.49
C GLY A 64 15.36 -14.04 -2.83
N PHE A 65 16.27 -13.10 -3.10
CA PHE A 65 16.22 -11.68 -2.78
C PHE A 65 14.93 -11.04 -3.34
N ARG A 66 13.90 -10.91 -2.50
CA ARG A 66 12.57 -10.36 -2.82
C ARG A 66 12.24 -9.18 -1.93
N GLY A 67 11.32 -8.33 -2.37
CA GLY A 67 10.84 -7.20 -1.59
C GLY A 67 10.69 -5.93 -2.41
N VAL A 68 10.44 -4.83 -1.70
CA VAL A 68 10.38 -3.49 -2.30
C VAL A 68 11.51 -2.66 -1.73
N PHE A 69 12.28 -2.04 -2.60
CA PHE A 69 13.46 -1.23 -2.26
C PHE A 69 13.23 0.20 -2.72
N TYR A 70 13.61 1.16 -1.88
CA TYR A 70 13.42 2.59 -2.12
C TYR A 70 14.74 3.33 -1.96
N GLY A 71 14.95 4.36 -2.78
CA GLY A 71 16.05 5.30 -2.62
C GLY A 71 15.82 6.59 -3.38
N TYR A 72 16.51 7.64 -2.98
CA TYR A 72 16.58 8.91 -3.68
C TYR A 72 18.00 9.07 -4.20
N LEU A 73 18.17 9.00 -5.52
CA LEU A 73 19.48 8.92 -6.15
C LEU A 73 19.88 10.25 -6.82
N PRO A 74 21.18 10.56 -6.90
CA PRO A 74 21.69 11.69 -7.66
C PRO A 74 21.26 11.64 -9.12
N CYS A 75 21.02 12.82 -9.69
CA CYS A 75 20.66 12.97 -11.10
C CYS A 75 21.75 13.78 -11.81
N GLU A 76 22.29 13.23 -12.90
CA GLU A 76 23.36 13.88 -13.67
C GLU A 76 22.83 14.96 -14.64
N GLN A 77 21.51 15.07 -14.79
CA GLN A 77 20.88 16.01 -15.72
C GLN A 77 20.81 17.41 -15.12
N GLU A 78 21.05 18.44 -15.92
CA GLU A 78 20.87 19.83 -15.48
C GLU A 78 19.41 20.11 -15.07
N GLY A 79 19.24 20.80 -13.94
CA GLY A 79 17.92 21.13 -13.38
C GLY A 79 17.17 19.93 -12.79
N CYS A 80 17.90 18.88 -12.39
CA CYS A 80 17.36 17.68 -11.77
C CYS A 80 18.00 17.47 -10.40
N ASP A 81 17.24 17.65 -9.32
CA ASP A 81 17.77 17.59 -7.95
C ASP A 81 18.00 16.14 -7.46
N GLY A 82 17.76 15.15 -8.33
CA GLY A 82 17.75 13.74 -8.00
C GLY A 82 16.52 13.03 -8.57
N PHE A 83 16.37 11.76 -8.22
CA PHE A 83 15.17 11.00 -8.57
C PHE A 83 14.86 9.91 -7.55
N LYS A 84 13.57 9.71 -7.30
CA LYS A 84 13.06 8.61 -6.48
C LYS A 84 13.07 7.33 -7.32
N MET A 85 13.61 6.27 -6.76
CA MET A 85 13.61 4.93 -7.35
C MET A 85 12.85 3.98 -6.42
N THR A 86 11.90 3.23 -6.99
CA THR A 86 11.20 2.13 -6.31
C THR A 86 11.37 0.85 -7.12
N LEU A 87 12.06 -0.13 -6.55
CA LEU A 87 12.28 -1.44 -7.16
C LEU A 87 11.49 -2.51 -6.42
N SER A 88 10.48 -3.08 -7.06
CA SER A 88 9.77 -4.26 -6.56
C SER A 88 10.32 -5.53 -7.23
N LEU A 89 10.89 -6.44 -6.44
CA LEU A 89 11.30 -7.77 -6.84
C LEU A 89 10.19 -8.77 -6.46
N LYS A 90 9.54 -9.35 -7.47
CA LYS A 90 8.33 -10.16 -7.35
C LYS A 90 8.59 -11.63 -7.65
N GLN A 91 7.62 -12.47 -7.31
CA GLN A 91 7.63 -13.89 -7.65
C GLN A 91 7.87 -14.15 -9.15
N LYS A 92 8.38 -15.35 -9.47
CA LYS A 92 8.73 -15.79 -10.83
C LYS A 92 9.74 -14.87 -11.52
N ASN A 93 10.63 -14.28 -10.71
CA ASN A 93 11.74 -13.44 -11.14
C ASN A 93 11.30 -12.22 -11.98
N ASN A 94 10.17 -11.61 -11.64
CA ASN A 94 9.70 -10.41 -12.32
C ASN A 94 10.01 -9.17 -11.49
N TYR A 95 10.36 -8.05 -12.12
CA TYR A 95 10.51 -6.78 -11.42
C TYR A 95 9.58 -5.70 -11.96
N LEU A 96 9.34 -4.69 -11.12
CA LEU A 96 8.82 -3.39 -11.51
C LEU A 96 9.78 -2.34 -10.94
N LEU A 97 10.30 -1.48 -11.82
CA LEU A 97 11.12 -0.34 -11.46
C LEU A 97 10.35 0.94 -11.79
N VAL A 98 10.15 1.77 -10.79
CA VAL A 98 9.52 3.10 -10.93
C VAL A 98 10.57 4.16 -10.66
N THR A 99 10.69 5.10 -11.59
CA THR A 99 11.60 6.24 -11.49
C THR A 99 10.79 7.53 -11.58
N GLN A 100 10.93 8.41 -10.59
CA GLN A 100 10.32 9.73 -10.57
C GLN A 100 11.39 10.78 -10.36
N TYR A 101 11.63 11.62 -11.36
CA TYR A 101 12.62 12.69 -11.28
C TYR A 101 12.09 13.86 -10.43
N ALA A 102 12.95 14.41 -9.58
CA ALA A 102 12.68 15.63 -8.82
C ALA A 102 12.90 16.85 -9.74
N LYS A 103 11.91 17.13 -10.58
CA LYS A 103 11.86 18.30 -11.46
C LYS A 103 10.43 18.80 -11.60
N ALA A 104 10.26 19.98 -12.21
CA ALA A 104 8.95 20.63 -12.36
C ALA A 104 7.85 19.73 -12.95
N SER A 105 8.19 18.75 -13.78
CA SER A 105 7.28 17.67 -14.18
C SER A 105 7.55 16.39 -13.36
N SER A 106 6.59 16.02 -12.52
CA SER A 106 6.70 14.86 -11.62
C SER A 106 6.29 13.53 -12.26
N ARG A 107 6.49 13.38 -13.58
CA ARG A 107 6.07 12.19 -14.33
C ARG A 107 6.84 10.95 -13.87
N GLU A 108 6.10 9.87 -13.64
CA GLU A 108 6.68 8.56 -13.34
C GLU A 108 7.02 7.78 -14.61
N TYR A 109 8.16 7.11 -14.58
CA TYR A 109 8.63 6.20 -15.61
C TYR A 109 8.63 4.79 -15.06
N TYR A 110 8.07 3.86 -15.85
CA TYR A 110 7.93 2.46 -15.48
C TYR A 110 8.74 1.57 -16.40
N ASP A 111 9.58 0.76 -15.78
CA ASP A 111 10.31 -0.32 -16.42
C ASP A 111 9.97 -1.66 -15.76
N LYS A 112 9.83 -2.70 -16.58
CA LYS A 112 9.38 -4.02 -16.16
C LYS A 112 10.18 -5.06 -16.90
N GLY A 113 10.51 -6.14 -16.22
CA GLY A 113 11.25 -7.22 -16.86
C GLY A 113 11.56 -8.38 -15.94
N LYS A 114 12.63 -9.09 -16.27
CA LYS A 114 13.15 -10.21 -15.50
C LYS A 114 14.33 -9.79 -14.65
N TYR A 115 14.50 -10.45 -13.51
CA TYR A 115 15.70 -10.28 -12.70
C TYR A 115 16.36 -11.62 -12.39
N SER A 116 17.67 -11.57 -12.18
CA SER A 116 18.47 -12.67 -11.63
C SER A 116 19.45 -12.10 -10.63
N TRP A 117 19.79 -12.87 -9.61
CA TRP A 117 20.91 -12.54 -8.74
C TRP A 117 21.89 -13.72 -8.72
N ASP A 118 23.12 -13.41 -8.42
CA ASP A 118 24.20 -14.38 -8.30
C ASP A 118 24.81 -14.26 -6.90
N ASP A 119 24.76 -15.35 -6.13
CA ASP A 119 25.17 -15.36 -4.72
C ASP A 119 26.69 -15.21 -4.55
N ALA A 120 27.49 -15.64 -5.53
CA ALA A 120 28.94 -15.60 -5.48
C ALA A 120 29.48 -14.18 -5.74
N SER A 121 28.97 -13.53 -6.77
CA SER A 121 29.32 -12.17 -7.17
C SER A 121 28.55 -11.10 -6.39
N ARG A 122 27.45 -11.48 -5.72
CA ARG A 122 26.56 -10.57 -4.99
C ARG A 122 25.99 -9.47 -5.89
N ILE A 123 25.68 -9.82 -7.14
CA ILE A 123 25.12 -8.90 -8.13
C ILE A 123 23.66 -9.27 -8.46
N LEU A 124 22.77 -8.30 -8.36
CA LEU A 124 21.42 -8.33 -8.90
C LEU A 124 21.41 -7.69 -10.29
N THR A 125 20.90 -8.42 -11.28
CA THR A 125 20.74 -7.96 -12.67
C THR A 125 19.26 -7.85 -13.01
N LEU A 126 18.85 -6.69 -13.51
CA LEU A 126 17.53 -6.47 -14.12
C LEU A 126 17.69 -6.46 -15.64
N VAL A 127 16.78 -7.10 -16.36
CA VAL A 127 16.71 -7.10 -17.84
C VAL A 127 15.33 -6.63 -18.26
N SER A 128 15.26 -5.48 -18.95
CA SER A 128 13.99 -4.88 -19.37
C SER A 128 13.32 -5.66 -20.49
N ASN A 129 11.99 -5.81 -20.41
CA ASN A 129 11.20 -6.41 -21.49
C ASN A 129 11.07 -5.51 -22.73
N LYS A 130 11.37 -4.21 -22.62
CA LYS A 130 11.15 -3.26 -23.72
C LYS A 130 12.31 -3.20 -24.70
N ASN A 131 13.54 -3.31 -24.20
CA ASN A 131 14.76 -3.02 -24.95
C ASN A 131 15.94 -3.92 -24.56
N ASP A 132 15.72 -4.95 -23.74
CA ASP A 132 16.77 -5.83 -23.20
C ASP A 132 17.90 -5.10 -22.44
N GLU A 133 17.66 -3.85 -22.04
CA GLU A 133 18.62 -3.06 -21.28
C GLU A 133 18.85 -3.69 -19.91
N LYS A 134 20.13 -3.76 -19.53
CA LYS A 134 20.56 -4.31 -18.25
C LYS A 134 20.78 -3.20 -17.23
N ARG A 135 20.30 -3.42 -16.02
CA ARG A 135 20.62 -2.60 -14.84
C ARG A 135 21.18 -3.47 -13.74
N LEU A 136 22.26 -3.01 -13.11
CA LEU A 136 23.03 -3.80 -12.16
C LEU A 136 22.97 -3.17 -10.77
N PHE A 137 22.89 -4.00 -9.75
CA PHE A 137 22.95 -3.60 -8.36
C PHE A 137 23.87 -4.55 -7.58
N ALA A 138 24.70 -4.00 -6.70
CA ALA A 138 25.42 -4.78 -5.70
C ALA A 138 24.52 -5.05 -4.50
N ILE A 139 24.54 -6.28 -3.99
CA ILE A 139 23.80 -6.71 -2.81
C ILE A 139 24.71 -6.60 -1.58
N LYS A 140 24.57 -5.52 -0.79
CA LYS A 140 25.34 -5.35 0.47
C LYS A 140 24.86 -6.37 1.52
N ASP A 141 23.55 -6.48 1.71
CA ASP A 141 22.88 -7.41 2.62
C ASP A 141 21.44 -7.65 2.15
N GLU A 142 20.64 -8.44 2.88
CA GLU A 142 19.24 -8.76 2.55
C GLU A 142 18.31 -7.54 2.39
N GLY A 143 18.67 -6.41 2.97
CA GLY A 143 17.90 -5.17 3.00
C GLY A 143 18.47 -4.06 2.14
N THR A 144 19.64 -4.23 1.53
CA THR A 144 20.41 -3.11 0.96
C THR A 144 20.95 -3.45 -0.42
N LEU A 145 20.55 -2.64 -1.41
CA LEU A 145 21.06 -2.67 -2.78
C LEU A 145 21.83 -1.39 -3.09
N VAL A 146 22.90 -1.47 -3.86
CA VAL A 146 23.62 -0.29 -4.36
C VAL A 146 23.60 -0.30 -5.87
N HIS A 147 23.09 0.78 -6.48
CA HIS A 147 23.05 0.90 -7.94
C HIS A 147 24.46 1.00 -8.52
N LEU A 148 24.72 0.20 -9.55
CA LEU A 148 26.00 0.15 -10.25
C LEU A 148 25.87 0.78 -11.63
N ASN A 149 27.01 1.09 -12.22
CA ASN A 149 27.07 1.52 -13.61
C ASN A 149 26.86 0.33 -14.58
N LYS A 150 26.87 0.63 -15.88
CA LYS A 150 26.59 -0.33 -16.96
C LYS A 150 27.61 -1.48 -17.03
N ASP A 151 28.83 -1.23 -16.57
CA ASP A 151 29.94 -2.19 -16.55
C ASP A 151 29.98 -3.02 -15.26
N GLY A 152 29.02 -2.79 -14.35
CA GLY A 152 28.96 -3.46 -13.05
C GLY A 152 29.96 -2.92 -12.03
N GLN A 153 30.51 -1.73 -12.28
CA GLN A 153 31.39 -1.04 -11.34
C GLN A 153 30.60 -0.04 -10.48
N PRO A 154 31.13 0.35 -9.31
CA PRO A 154 30.56 1.41 -8.48
C PRO A 154 30.30 2.70 -9.27
N MET A 155 29.23 3.42 -8.93
CA MET A 155 28.96 4.76 -9.47
C MET A 155 30.04 5.74 -8.98
N ALA A 156 30.24 6.86 -9.67
CA ALA A 156 31.18 7.88 -9.19
C ALA A 156 30.61 8.60 -7.94
N GLY A 157 31.45 8.86 -6.94
CA GLY A 157 31.05 9.56 -5.71
C GLY A 157 30.77 8.62 -4.53
N ASP A 158 29.98 9.11 -3.57
CA ASP A 158 29.58 8.34 -2.40
C ASP A 158 28.60 7.23 -2.81
N GLN A 159 28.88 5.99 -2.41
CA GLN A 159 28.04 4.84 -2.73
C GLN A 159 26.74 4.82 -1.94
N ASP A 160 26.70 5.52 -0.81
CA ASP A 160 25.50 5.59 0.02
C ASP A 160 24.40 6.40 -0.68
N ASP A 161 24.76 7.38 -1.54
CA ASP A 161 23.83 8.12 -2.40
C ASP A 161 23.15 7.24 -3.45
N TYR A 162 23.76 6.09 -3.78
CA TYR A 162 23.24 5.13 -4.76
C TYR A 162 22.53 3.93 -4.12
N THR A 163 22.26 4.01 -2.82
CA THR A 163 21.69 2.91 -2.04
C THR A 163 20.17 2.89 -2.07
N LEU A 164 19.59 1.70 -2.26
CA LEU A 164 18.18 1.41 -2.06
C LEU A 164 18.01 0.54 -0.80
N SER A 165 17.10 0.96 0.08
CA SER A 165 16.76 0.26 1.31
C SER A 165 15.44 -0.48 1.19
N ARG A 166 15.39 -1.70 1.72
CA ARG A 166 14.18 -2.52 1.74
C ARG A 166 13.13 -1.93 2.67
N SER A 167 11.89 -1.92 2.22
CA SER A 167 10.77 -1.21 2.85
C SER A 167 10.43 -1.67 4.26
N ASP A 168 10.63 -2.94 4.56
CA ASP A 168 10.36 -3.60 5.84
C ASP A 168 11.55 -3.53 6.83
N LYS A 169 12.75 -3.19 6.34
CA LYS A 169 13.96 -2.99 7.14
C LYS A 169 14.20 -1.51 7.44
N ALA A 170 13.78 -0.63 6.54
CA ALA A 170 13.68 0.80 6.82
C ALA A 170 12.63 1.00 7.93
N LYS A 171 13.05 1.43 9.12
CA LYS A 171 12.14 1.71 10.25
C LYS A 171 11.05 2.68 9.76
N SER A 172 9.81 2.23 9.69
CA SER A 172 8.66 2.96 9.11
C SER A 172 8.16 4.14 9.95
N ARG A 173 9.04 4.85 10.66
CA ARG A 173 8.67 5.95 11.56
C ARG A 173 9.61 7.13 11.48
N GLU A 174 9.78 7.72 10.29
CA GLU A 174 10.17 9.14 10.11
C GLU A 174 10.33 9.42 8.61
N VAL A 175 9.22 9.37 7.86
CA VAL A 175 9.11 10.21 6.66
C VAL A 175 8.32 11.43 7.11
N HIS A 176 8.97 12.28 7.93
CA HIS A 176 8.50 13.64 8.15
C HIS A 176 8.70 14.37 6.82
N ILE A 177 7.61 14.58 6.09
CA ILE A 177 7.57 15.58 5.04
C ILE A 177 7.51 16.93 5.76
N HIS A 178 8.57 17.72 5.64
CA HIS A 178 8.59 19.13 5.99
C HIS A 178 8.09 19.98 4.82
#